data_AF-A0A2V6GST4-F1
#
_entry.id   AF-A0A2V6GST4-F1
#
_cell.length_a   1.000
_cell.length_b   1.000
_cell.length_c   1.000
_cell.angle_alpha   90.00
_cell.angle_beta   90.00
_cell.angle_gamma   90.00
#
_symmetry.space_group_name_H-M   'P 1'
#
loop_
_entity.id
_entity.type
_entity.pdbx_description
1 polymer ?
#
loop_
_entity_poly.entity_id
_entity_poly.type
_entity_poly.pdbx_seq_one_letter_code
_entity_poly.pdbx_strand_id
1 'polypeptide(L)'
;MKSSATTRAFVGVLASAAFFWTLTLSVSPQLHERIHPDANRIDHSCAITFIASGSYNYSPAAPLVSVPALVDQFSPVPTLTPQWVESSFLLARVFEHAPPAHS
;
A
#
# COMPACT_ATOMS: atom_id res chain seq x y z
N MET A 1 -33.17 19.71 -1.47
CA MET A 1 -31.69 19.76 -1.42
C MET A 1 -31.17 18.38 -1.76
N LYS A 2 -30.46 18.22 -2.89
CA LYS A 2 -29.94 16.90 -3.31
C LYS A 2 -28.79 16.52 -2.38
N SER A 3 -28.81 15.33 -1.78
CA SER A 3 -27.75 14.87 -0.86
C SER A 3 -26.40 14.88 -1.58
N SER A 4 -25.34 15.32 -0.90
CA SER A 4 -23.95 15.33 -1.42
C SER A 4 -23.55 13.96 -2.00
N ALA A 5 -24.01 12.87 -1.39
CA ALA A 5 -23.76 11.51 -1.87
C ALA A 5 -24.41 11.24 -3.26
N THR A 6 -25.64 11.70 -3.47
CA THR A 6 -26.35 11.53 -4.76
C THR A 6 -25.66 12.32 -5.87
N THR A 7 -25.18 13.53 -5.58
CA THR A 7 -24.41 14.34 -6.53
C THR A 7 -23.10 13.65 -6.89
N ARG A 8 -22.35 13.13 -5.90
CA ARG A 8 -21.09 12.39 -6.14
C ARG A 8 -21.32 11.13 -6.97
N ALA A 9 -22.36 10.36 -6.67
CA ALA A 9 -22.71 9.17 -7.43
C ALA A 9 -23.05 9.51 -8.89
N PHE A 10 -23.86 10.56 -9.11
CA PHE A 10 -24.20 11.01 -10.45
C PHE A 10 -22.97 11.44 -11.25
N VAL A 11 -22.07 12.22 -10.64
CA VAL A 11 -20.80 12.62 -11.27
C VAL A 11 -19.95 11.39 -11.59
N GLY A 12 -19.86 10.42 -10.68
CA GLY A 12 -19.13 9.17 -10.89
C GLY A 12 -19.67 8.36 -12.06
N VAL A 13 -20.99 8.23 -12.17
CA VAL A 13 -21.65 7.54 -13.29
C VAL A 13 -21.36 8.24 -14.62
N LEU A 14 -21.50 9.57 -14.67
CA LEU A 14 -21.21 10.34 -15.89
C LEU A 14 -19.74 10.23 -16.30
N ALA A 15 -18.81 10.35 -15.34
CA ALA A 15 -17.38 10.21 -15.60
C ALA A 15 -17.03 8.80 -16.11
N SER A 16 -17.62 7.77 -15.52
CA SER A 16 -17.41 6.38 -15.95
C SER A 16 -17.96 6.14 -17.36
N ALA A 17 -19.17 6.62 -17.64
CA ALA A 17 -19.78 6.50 -18.95
C ALA A 17 -18.95 7.21 -20.04
N ALA A 18 -18.48 8.43 -19.76
CA ALA A 18 -17.59 9.16 -20.65
C ALA A 18 -16.29 8.40 -20.91
N PHE A 19 -15.67 7.83 -19.87
CA PHE A 19 -14.44 7.05 -19.99
C PHE A 19 -14.61 5.80 -20.85
N PHE A 20 -15.66 5.01 -20.61
CA PHE A 20 -15.95 3.81 -21.41
C PHE A 20 -16.29 4.16 -22.87
N TRP A 21 -16.95 5.29 -23.09
CA TRP A 21 -17.21 5.79 -24.43
C TRP A 21 -15.92 6.12 -25.18
N THR A 22 -15.03 6.90 -24.56
CA THR A 22 -13.73 7.25 -25.16
C THR A 22 -12.82 6.04 -25.35
N LEU A 23 -12.89 5.05 -24.46
CA LEU A 23 -12.19 3.77 -24.59
C LEU A 23 -12.71 2.92 -25.76
N THR A 24 -14.02 2.94 -26.01
CA THR A 24 -14.61 2.24 -27.16
C THR A 24 -14.19 2.90 -28.47
N LEU A 25 -14.10 4.23 -28.50
CA LEU A 25 -13.67 4.98 -29.67
C LEU A 25 -12.18 4.83 -29.96
N SER A 26 -11.34 4.67 -28.93
CA SER A 26 -9.89 4.53 -29.11
C SER A 26 -9.50 3.24 -29.84
N VAL A 27 -10.36 2.21 -29.79
CA VAL A 27 -10.16 0.94 -30.50
C VAL A 27 -10.86 0.88 -31.87
N SER A 28 -11.60 1.92 -32.27
CA SER A 28 -12.34 1.96 -33.54
C SER A 28 -12.21 3.32 -34.25
N PRO A 29 -11.19 3.50 -35.12
CA PRO A 29 -10.96 4.75 -35.85
C PRO A 29 -12.15 5.18 -36.71
N GLN A 30 -12.87 4.21 -37.29
CA GLN A 30 -14.06 4.47 -38.11
C GLN A 30 -15.19 5.11 -37.30
N LEU A 31 -15.35 4.73 -36.04
CA LEU A 31 -16.35 5.33 -35.15
C LEU A 31 -15.89 6.70 -34.66
N HIS A 32 -14.60 6.88 -34.41
CA HIS A 32 -14.00 8.16 -34.06
C HIS A 32 -14.18 9.20 -35.17
N GLU A 33 -13.90 8.84 -36.44
CA GLU A 33 -14.11 9.70 -37.62
C GLU A 33 -15.58 10.10 -37.82
N ARG A 34 -16.53 9.26 -37.39
CA ARG A 34 -17.96 9.60 -37.45
C ARG A 34 -18.37 10.68 -36.46
N ILE A 35 -17.63 10.87 -35.37
CA ILE A 35 -17.89 11.94 -34.40
C ILE A 35 -17.37 13.26 -34.93
N HIS A 36 -16.15 13.24 -35.47
CA HIS A 36 -15.58 14.40 -36.15
C HIS A 36 -14.57 13.97 -37.24
N PRO A 37 -14.61 14.61 -38.41
CA PRO A 37 -13.91 14.15 -39.62
C PRO A 37 -12.39 14.31 -39.57
N ASP A 38 -11.86 15.15 -38.67
CA ASP A 38 -10.42 15.39 -38.49
C ASP A 38 -9.76 14.41 -37.51
N ALA A 39 -10.50 13.43 -36.99
CA ALA A 39 -10.05 12.45 -36.00
C ALA A 39 -8.77 11.68 -36.34
N ASN A 40 -8.52 11.46 -37.63
CA ASN A 40 -7.41 10.64 -38.11
C ASN A 40 -6.19 11.48 -38.58
N ARG A 41 -6.18 12.77 -38.27
CA ARG A 41 -5.01 13.62 -38.52
C ARG A 41 -3.91 13.32 -37.51
N ILE A 42 -2.65 13.35 -37.97
CA ILE A 42 -1.46 13.03 -37.16
C ILE A 42 -1.28 14.03 -35.99
N ASP A 43 -1.68 15.28 -36.20
CA ASP A 43 -1.60 16.38 -35.23
C ASP A 43 -2.88 16.51 -34.37
N HIS A 44 -3.83 15.58 -34.50
CA HIS A 44 -5.10 15.65 -33.76
C HIS A 44 -4.95 15.18 -32.30
N SER A 45 -5.29 16.06 -31.36
CA SER A 45 -5.29 15.76 -29.92
C SER A 45 -6.71 15.88 -29.34
N CYS A 46 -7.27 14.77 -28.87
CA CYS A 46 -8.53 14.73 -28.12
C CYS A 46 -8.47 13.66 -27.01
N ALA A 47 -9.53 13.56 -26.20
CA ALA A 47 -9.61 12.57 -25.13
C ALA A 47 -9.40 11.13 -25.63
N ILE A 48 -9.88 10.80 -26.83
CA ILE A 48 -9.76 9.48 -27.44
C ILE A 48 -8.30 9.17 -27.79
N THR A 49 -7.58 10.14 -28.37
CA THR A 49 -6.16 9.94 -28.73
C THR A 49 -5.28 9.84 -27.50
N PHE A 50 -5.56 10.57 -26.41
CA PHE A 50 -4.86 10.39 -25.14
C PHE A 50 -5.05 9.01 -24.52
N ILE A 51 -6.26 8.42 -24.61
CA ILE A 51 -6.50 7.05 -24.15
C ILE A 51 -5.80 6.05 -25.05
N ALA A 52 -5.85 6.24 -26.37
CA ALA A 52 -5.18 5.37 -27.35
C ALA A 52 -3.65 5.34 -27.14
N SER A 53 -3.03 6.49 -26.87
CA SER A 53 -1.59 6.63 -26.69
C SER A 53 -1.11 6.35 -25.26
N GLY A 54 -2.03 6.23 -24.29
CA GLY A 54 -1.69 6.19 -22.86
C GLY A 54 -1.04 7.48 -22.33
N SER A 55 -1.08 8.58 -23.10
CA SER A 55 -0.42 9.85 -22.75
C SER A 55 -1.32 10.75 -21.91
N TYR A 56 -1.96 10.20 -20.88
CA TYR A 56 -2.74 10.96 -19.92
C TYR A 56 -2.05 10.99 -18.56
N ASN A 57 -2.26 12.07 -17.81
CA ASN A 57 -1.75 12.17 -16.44
C ASN A 57 -2.53 11.19 -15.57
N TYR A 58 -1.85 10.17 -15.06
CA TYR A 58 -2.37 9.33 -13.99
C TYR A 58 -1.96 9.93 -12.64
N SER A 59 -2.90 9.94 -11.68
CA SER A 59 -2.52 10.22 -10.30
C SER A 59 -1.71 9.02 -9.79
N PRO A 60 -0.52 9.20 -9.20
CA PRO A 60 0.19 8.10 -8.59
C PRO A 60 -0.72 7.45 -7.55
N ALA A 61 -0.79 6.12 -7.55
CA ALA A 61 -1.57 5.39 -6.58
C ALA A 61 -1.10 5.79 -5.17
N ALA A 62 -2.05 6.05 -4.26
CA ALA A 62 -1.72 6.25 -2.86
C ALA A 62 -0.93 5.02 -2.37
N PRO A 63 0.20 5.20 -1.66
CA PRO A 63 0.97 4.07 -1.16
C PRO A 63 0.08 3.17 -0.30
N LEU A 64 -0.10 1.91 -0.72
CA LEU A 64 -0.86 0.91 0.05
C LEU A 64 -0.13 0.49 1.34
N VAL A 65 1.16 0.79 1.42
CA VAL A 65 2.02 0.46 2.55
C VAL A 65 2.72 1.74 2.98
N SER A 66 2.46 2.16 4.22
CA SER A 66 3.30 3.12 4.91
C SER A 66 4.48 2.37 5.52
N VAL A 67 5.68 2.97 5.48
CA VAL A 67 6.78 2.51 6.32
C VAL A 67 6.28 2.51 7.77
N PRO A 68 6.42 1.41 8.53
CA PRO A 68 6.11 1.42 9.95
C PRO A 68 6.93 2.50 10.63
N ALA A 69 6.29 3.36 11.41
CA ALA A 69 7.03 4.31 12.23
C ALA A 69 7.94 3.51 13.18
N LEU A 70 9.24 3.84 13.19
CA LEU A 70 10.15 3.32 14.21
C LEU A 70 9.67 3.90 15.55
N VAL A 71 8.94 3.10 16.32
CA VAL A 71 8.57 3.47 17.69
C VAL A 71 9.72 3.00 18.56
N ASP A 72 10.42 3.95 19.20
CA ASP A 72 11.35 3.64 20.30
C ASP A 72 10.53 3.16 21.51
N GLN A 73 10.05 1.91 21.43
CA GLN A 73 9.42 1.18 22.53
C GLN A 73 10.49 0.42 23.33
N PHE A 74 11.57 1.11 23.69
CA PHE A 74 12.43 0.61 24.75
C PHE A 74 11.81 1.04 26.08
N SER A 75 11.07 0.13 26.72
CA SER A 75 10.76 0.27 28.14
C SER A 75 12.10 0.43 28.88
N PRO A 76 12.24 1.38 29.82
CA PRO A 76 13.44 1.43 30.65
C PRO A 76 13.63 0.05 31.30
N VAL A 77 14.79 -0.57 31.05
CA VAL A 77 15.16 -1.84 31.66
C VAL A 77 15.11 -1.61 33.17
N PRO A 78 14.29 -2.35 33.94
CA PRO A 78 14.26 -2.20 35.38
C PRO A 78 15.66 -2.40 35.93
N THR A 79 16.13 -1.45 36.75
CA THR A 79 17.42 -1.59 37.43
C THR A 79 17.37 -2.85 38.30
N LEU A 80 18.02 -3.93 37.84
CA LEU A 80 18.16 -5.15 38.62
C LEU A 80 19.05 -4.83 39.82
N THR A 81 18.49 -4.89 41.02
CA THR A 81 19.27 -4.83 42.25
C THR A 81 19.82 -6.23 42.54
N PRO A 82 21.16 -6.42 42.54
CA PRO A 82 21.72 -7.69 42.96
C PRO A 82 21.43 -7.89 44.44
N GLN A 83 20.51 -8.79 44.76
CA GLN A 83 20.36 -9.28 46.11
C GLN A 83 21.35 -10.43 46.29
N TRP A 84 22.30 -10.24 47.21
CA TRP A 84 23.14 -11.32 47.69
C TRP A 84 22.25 -12.30 48.44
N VAL A 85 21.86 -13.38 47.77
CA VAL A 85 21.20 -14.51 48.43
C VAL A 85 22.32 -15.39 49.00
N GLU A 86 22.17 -15.77 50.27
CA GLU A 86 23.05 -16.75 50.89
C GLU A 86 23.06 -18.04 50.05
N SER A 87 24.24 -18.48 49.62
CA SER A 87 24.37 -19.66 48.77
C SER A 87 24.04 -20.92 49.56
N SER A 88 22.77 -21.31 49.55
CA SER A 88 22.29 -22.57 50.14
C SER A 88 23.00 -23.80 49.54
N PHE A 89 23.54 -23.69 48.34
CA PHE A 89 24.35 -24.73 47.70
C PHE A 89 25.74 -24.94 48.34
N LEU A 90 26.30 -23.91 49.02
CA LEU A 90 27.53 -24.08 49.80
C LEU A 90 27.29 -24.84 51.11
N LEU A 91 26.07 -24.79 51.65
CA LEU A 91 25.70 -25.51 52.87
C LEU A 91 25.32 -26.97 52.55
N ALA A 92 24.71 -27.20 51.40
CA ALA A 92 24.19 -28.51 51.02
C ALA A 92 25.24 -29.47 50.44
N ARG A 93 26.49 -29.03 50.22
CA ARG A 93 27.62 -29.84 49.71
C ARG A 93 27.30 -30.68 48.45
N VAL A 94 26.26 -30.31 47.70
CA VAL A 94 25.63 -31.14 46.65
C VAL A 94 26.56 -31.38 45.47
N PHE A 95 27.54 -30.51 45.28
CA PHE A 95 28.54 -30.59 44.21
C PHE A 95 29.96 -30.88 44.72
N GLU A 96 30.13 -31.27 46.00
CA GLU A 96 31.45 -31.55 46.57
C GLU A 96 32.00 -32.94 46.21
N HIS A 97 31.19 -33.81 45.62
CA HIS A 97 31.64 -35.13 45.20
C HIS A 97 31.96 -35.15 43.71
N ALA A 98 33.26 -35.30 43.39
CA ALA A 98 33.69 -35.71 42.06
C ALA A 98 33.09 -37.10 41.74
N PRO A 99 32.74 -37.38 40.47
CA PRO A 99 32.21 -38.69 40.09
C PRO A 99 33.20 -39.81 40.49
N PRO A 100 32.70 -40.99 40.93
CA PRO A 100 33.56 -42.09 41.36
C PRO A 100 34.52 -42.48 40.24
N ALA A 101 35.77 -42.76 40.60
CA ALA A 101 36.86 -42.87 39.64
C ALA A 101 36.70 -44.02 38.62
N HIS A 102 35.81 -44.99 38.86
CA HIS A 102 35.62 -46.15 37.98
C HIS A 102 34.17 -46.65 37.98
N SER A 103 33.70 -47.10 36.82
CA SER A 103 32.44 -47.83 36.59
C SER A 103 32.58 -49.32 36.86
#